data_AF-A0A239T9H7-F1
#
_entry.id   AF-A0A239T9H7-F1
#
_cell.length_a   1.000
_cell.length_b   1.000
_cell.length_c   1.000
_cell.angle_alpha   90.00
_cell.angle_beta   90.00
_cell.angle_gamma   90.00
#
_symmetry.space_group_name_H-M   'P 1'
#
loop_
_entity.id
_entity.type
_entity.pdbx_description
1 polymer ?
#
loop_
_entity_poly.entity_id
_entity_poly.type
_entity_poly.pdbx_seq_one_letter_code
_entity_poly.pdbx_strand_id
1 'polypeptide(L)'
;MNDITIVTAFFDIGREKFKGYERGNNKYINYFKFWARINNNIIIYTNANFEKEIKQIREDFGLLEKTKIVIVDNYTNFDKNLYKKITDVMNNEISLNFHKDIKKPESWSADYNFIMMLKSYCIVDAIEKGYAKGTIAWLDFGFNHGGKDGLINEEEFNFKWEYNFPKKINLFSHQKIDDNIPIFDIVRSMDVYIRGNIIVAPDYLWQNFLYLAKKSMNSLLDCGLCDDDQTICLMAYRSQKDIFFIHDVENWYDGLKCFGGNHLTVKSEKKQENKSYIKYKERARLFMLDGKCKLAFTYYKQYLKEKIQIKLFNK
;
A
#
# COMPACT_ATOMS: atom_id res chain seq x y z
N MET A 1 0.80 -11.54 24.67
CA MET A 1 0.77 -11.11 23.26
C MET A 1 0.19 -9.70 23.23
N ASN A 2 0.72 -8.81 22.39
CA ASN A 2 0.22 -7.44 22.33
C ASN A 2 -0.99 -7.40 21.39
N ASP A 3 -2.09 -6.86 21.89
CA ASP A 3 -3.27 -6.58 21.07
C ASP A 3 -2.92 -5.57 19.97
N ILE A 4 -3.51 -5.74 18.79
CA ILE A 4 -3.29 -4.87 17.63
C ILE A 4 -4.56 -4.06 17.40
N THR A 5 -4.49 -2.73 17.48
CA THR A 5 -5.58 -1.88 16.99
C THR A 5 -5.43 -1.68 15.48
N ILE A 6 -6.49 -1.90 14.73
CA ILE A 6 -6.50 -1.73 13.28
C ILE A 6 -7.08 -0.35 12.96
N VAL A 7 -6.38 0.41 12.13
CA VAL A 7 -6.88 1.65 11.54
C VAL A 7 -7.01 1.46 10.04
N THR A 8 -8.13 1.92 9.49
CA THR A 8 -8.42 1.87 8.06
C THR A 8 -9.19 3.13 7.65
N ALA A 9 -9.20 3.44 6.36
CA ALA A 9 -10.03 4.51 5.82
C ALA A 9 -10.65 4.15 4.47
N PHE A 10 -11.83 4.72 4.22
CA PHE A 10 -12.48 4.69 2.92
C PHE A 10 -13.09 6.06 2.63
N PHE A 11 -12.62 6.70 1.56
CA PHE A 11 -13.18 7.94 1.06
C PHE A 11 -13.55 7.76 -0.41
N ASP A 12 -14.71 8.28 -0.79
CA ASP A 12 -15.14 8.23 -2.19
C ASP A 12 -14.44 9.34 -3.00
N ILE A 13 -13.58 8.91 -3.92
CA ILE A 13 -12.89 9.76 -4.89
C ILE A 13 -13.36 9.50 -6.33
N GLY A 14 -14.54 8.91 -6.50
CA GLY A 14 -15.10 8.61 -7.81
C GLY A 14 -14.35 7.50 -8.55
N ARG A 15 -13.80 6.50 -7.83
CA ARG A 15 -13.05 5.36 -8.40
C ARG A 15 -13.83 4.58 -9.44
N GLU A 16 -15.15 4.64 -9.45
CA GLU A 16 -16.01 4.08 -10.51
C GLU A 16 -15.79 4.72 -11.90
N LYS A 17 -15.25 5.94 -11.95
CA LYS A 17 -15.00 6.70 -13.18
C LYS A 17 -13.58 6.50 -13.73
N PHE A 18 -12.73 5.75 -13.01
CA PHE A 18 -11.32 5.55 -13.36
C PHE A 18 -11.21 4.49 -14.45
N LYS A 19 -11.25 4.91 -15.73
CA LYS A 19 -11.31 3.98 -16.87
C LYS A 19 -10.22 2.90 -16.84
N GLY A 20 -10.61 1.62 -16.88
CA GLY A 20 -9.70 0.46 -16.78
C GLY A 20 -9.26 0.11 -15.35
N TYR A 21 -9.66 0.90 -14.36
CA TYR A 21 -9.36 0.75 -12.94
C TYR A 21 -10.63 0.92 -12.07
N GLU A 22 -11.81 0.73 -12.65
CA GLU A 22 -13.09 1.08 -12.05
C GLU A 22 -13.41 0.21 -10.83
N ARG A 23 -13.58 0.88 -9.69
CA ARG A 23 -14.05 0.25 -8.45
C ARG A 23 -15.10 1.14 -7.78
N GLY A 24 -16.36 0.76 -7.92
CA GLY A 24 -17.45 1.46 -7.23
C GLY A 24 -17.46 1.20 -5.73
N ASN A 25 -18.14 2.06 -4.99
CA ASN A 25 -18.18 2.05 -3.53
C ASN A 25 -18.67 0.71 -2.97
N ASN A 26 -19.71 0.11 -3.57
CA ASN A 26 -20.22 -1.20 -3.17
C ASN A 26 -19.17 -2.31 -3.25
N LYS A 27 -18.20 -2.23 -4.18
CA LYS A 27 -17.09 -3.21 -4.22
C LYS A 27 -16.21 -3.07 -2.98
N TYR A 28 -15.87 -1.84 -2.60
CA TYR A 28 -15.05 -1.60 -1.41
C TYR A 28 -15.76 -2.00 -0.12
N ILE A 29 -17.06 -1.72 0.00
CA ILE A 29 -17.85 -2.19 1.14
C ILE A 29 -17.85 -3.71 1.22
N ASN A 30 -18.04 -4.41 0.10
CA ASN A 30 -17.96 -5.88 0.08
C ASN A 30 -16.56 -6.40 0.44
N TYR A 31 -15.50 -5.70 0.02
CA TYR A 31 -14.13 -6.06 0.40
C TYR A 31 -13.90 -5.86 1.90
N PHE A 32 -14.41 -4.79 2.49
CA PHE A 32 -14.40 -4.62 3.93
C PHE A 32 -15.17 -5.73 4.64
N LYS A 33 -16.41 -5.99 4.22
CA LYS A 33 -17.26 -7.05 4.79
C LYS A 33 -16.57 -8.41 4.83
N PHE A 34 -15.78 -8.73 3.81
CA PHE A 34 -15.01 -9.99 3.72
C PHE A 34 -14.09 -10.22 4.93
N TRP A 35 -13.37 -9.19 5.38
CA TRP A 35 -12.43 -9.31 6.50
C TRP A 35 -12.97 -8.72 7.82
N ALA A 36 -14.13 -8.06 7.79
CA ALA A 36 -14.74 -7.38 8.93
C ALA A 36 -15.25 -8.30 10.04
N ARG A 37 -14.97 -9.60 10.03
CA ARG A 37 -15.21 -10.51 11.17
C ARG A 37 -14.08 -10.47 12.21
N ILE A 38 -12.99 -9.74 11.93
CA ILE A 38 -11.83 -9.67 12.81
C ILE A 38 -12.15 -9.06 14.18
N ASN A 39 -11.70 -9.71 15.24
CA ASN A 39 -12.06 -9.44 16.64
C ASN A 39 -11.22 -8.35 17.31
N ASN A 40 -10.37 -7.67 16.54
CA ASN A 40 -9.57 -6.52 16.98
C ASN A 40 -10.44 -5.26 17.10
N ASN A 41 -9.94 -4.28 17.86
CA ASN A 41 -10.48 -2.92 17.82
C ASN A 41 -10.17 -2.31 16.44
N ILE A 42 -11.20 -1.80 15.77
CA ILE A 42 -11.07 -1.15 14.45
C ILE A 42 -11.48 0.31 14.56
N ILE A 43 -10.66 1.19 13.99
CA ILE A 43 -10.96 2.61 13.80
C ILE A 43 -11.06 2.87 12.31
N ILE A 44 -12.21 3.37 11.88
CA ILE A 44 -12.57 3.53 10.46
C ILE A 44 -12.81 5.00 10.18
N TYR A 45 -11.99 5.59 9.30
CA TYR A 45 -12.19 6.94 8.81
C TYR A 45 -12.99 6.90 7.50
N THR A 46 -14.07 7.67 7.42
CA THR A 46 -14.94 7.64 6.23
C THR A 46 -15.80 8.89 6.09
N ASN A 47 -16.41 9.10 4.92
CA ASN A 47 -17.49 10.07 4.75
C ASN A 47 -18.78 9.58 5.43
N ALA A 48 -19.65 10.52 5.82
CA ALA A 48 -20.93 10.26 6.50
C ALA A 48 -21.84 9.27 5.76
N ASN A 49 -21.80 9.28 4.42
CA ASN A 49 -22.64 8.44 3.57
C ASN A 49 -22.44 6.93 3.79
N PHE A 50 -21.26 6.51 4.28
CA PHE A 50 -20.94 5.09 4.49
C PHE A 50 -21.08 4.65 5.96
N GLU A 51 -21.34 5.58 6.88
CA GLU A 51 -21.37 5.30 8.32
C GLU A 51 -22.37 4.20 8.66
N LYS A 52 -23.62 4.35 8.19
CA LYS A 52 -24.71 3.42 8.50
C LYS A 52 -24.39 2.00 8.02
N GLU A 53 -23.88 1.87 6.81
CA GLU A 53 -23.56 0.57 6.20
C GLU A 53 -22.39 -0.11 6.91
N ILE A 54 -21.33 0.64 7.25
CA ILE A 54 -20.19 0.11 7.99
C ILE A 54 -20.58 -0.30 9.41
N LYS A 55 -21.43 0.49 10.09
CA LYS A 55 -21.98 0.11 11.41
C LYS A 55 -22.77 -1.18 11.33
N GLN A 56 -23.68 -1.29 10.35
CA GLN A 56 -24.49 -2.49 10.17
C GLN A 56 -23.62 -3.73 9.95
N ILE A 57 -22.59 -3.64 9.09
CA ILE A 57 -21.67 -4.77 8.86
C ILE A 57 -21.02 -5.26 10.16
N ARG A 58 -20.54 -4.33 11.00
CA ARG A 58 -19.87 -4.70 12.25
C ARG A 58 -20.86 -5.15 13.33
N GLU A 59 -22.08 -4.59 13.35
CA GLU A 59 -23.18 -5.03 14.22
C GLU A 59 -23.64 -6.44 13.87
N ASP A 60 -23.77 -6.77 12.58
CA ASP A 60 -24.14 -8.12 12.10
C ASP A 60 -23.16 -9.20 12.59
N PHE A 61 -21.91 -8.83 12.84
CA PHE A 61 -20.87 -9.72 13.40
C PHE A 61 -20.72 -9.61 14.92
N GLY A 62 -21.53 -8.82 15.62
CA GLY A 62 -21.46 -8.61 17.07
C GLY A 62 -20.25 -7.80 17.52
N LEU A 63 -19.69 -6.96 16.65
CA LEU A 63 -18.41 -6.27 16.84
C LEU A 63 -18.55 -4.74 16.85
N LEU A 64 -19.77 -4.21 17.01
CA LEU A 64 -20.02 -2.76 17.04
C LEU A 64 -19.25 -2.08 18.18
N GLU A 65 -19.22 -2.67 19.37
CA GLU A 65 -18.47 -2.15 20.54
C GLU A 65 -16.96 -2.09 20.33
N LYS A 66 -16.42 -2.88 19.39
CA LYS A 66 -15.01 -2.87 18.97
C LYS A 66 -14.75 -2.01 17.74
N THR A 67 -15.72 -1.18 17.35
CA THR A 67 -15.67 -0.41 16.12
C THR A 67 -15.89 1.06 16.42
N LYS A 68 -14.87 1.88 16.14
CA LYS A 68 -14.96 3.33 16.15
C LYS A 68 -15.03 3.84 14.71
N ILE A 69 -16.07 4.60 14.38
CA ILE A 69 -16.14 5.31 13.10
C ILE A 69 -15.85 6.79 13.33
N VAL A 70 -14.95 7.35 12.53
CA VAL A 70 -14.60 8.77 12.51
C VAL A 70 -15.08 9.35 11.19
N ILE A 71 -16.06 10.26 11.27
CA ILE A 71 -16.61 10.93 10.10
C ILE A 71 -15.69 12.08 9.70
N VAL A 72 -15.31 12.09 8.44
CA VAL A 72 -14.51 13.15 7.82
C VAL A 72 -15.29 13.66 6.61
N ASP A 73 -15.76 14.90 6.71
CA ASP A 73 -16.56 15.51 5.65
C ASP A 73 -15.72 15.73 4.38
N ASN A 74 -14.49 16.21 4.55
CA ASN A 74 -13.56 16.44 3.47
C ASN A 74 -12.16 15.97 3.86
N TYR A 75 -11.71 14.88 3.23
CA TYR A 75 -10.43 14.24 3.51
C TYR A 75 -9.24 15.17 3.20
N THR A 76 -9.39 16.13 2.29
CA THR A 76 -8.33 17.12 1.97
C THR A 76 -7.98 18.02 3.16
N ASN A 77 -8.85 18.11 4.17
CA ASN A 77 -8.61 18.90 5.38
C ASN A 77 -7.48 18.36 6.26
N PHE A 78 -7.07 17.09 6.10
CA PHE A 78 -5.90 16.55 6.81
C PHE A 78 -4.62 17.33 6.48
N ASP A 79 -4.46 17.78 5.23
CA ASP A 79 -3.34 18.65 4.82
C ASP A 79 -3.65 19.35 3.50
N LYS A 80 -4.37 20.48 3.59
CA LYS A 80 -4.77 21.28 2.42
C LYS A 80 -3.58 21.75 1.58
N ASN A 81 -2.46 22.06 2.24
CA ASN A 81 -1.27 22.55 1.57
C ASN A 81 -0.60 21.44 0.76
N LEU A 82 -0.44 20.25 1.36
CA LEU A 82 0.10 19.09 0.65
C LEU A 82 -0.82 18.68 -0.50
N TYR A 83 -2.13 18.62 -0.28
CA TYR A 83 -3.10 18.31 -1.33
C TYR A 83 -2.99 19.29 -2.50
N LYS A 84 -2.92 20.61 -2.22
CA LYS A 84 -2.72 21.63 -3.26
C LYS A 84 -1.43 21.37 -4.07
N LYS A 85 -0.30 21.11 -3.40
CA LYS A 85 0.97 20.84 -4.10
C LYS A 85 0.89 19.59 -4.97
N ILE A 86 0.26 18.52 -4.48
CA ILE A 86 0.02 17.30 -5.27
C ILE A 86 -0.80 17.66 -6.51
N THR A 87 -1.92 18.35 -6.35
CA THR A 87 -2.77 18.78 -7.47
C THR A 87 -2.00 19.64 -8.48
N ASP A 88 -1.19 20.60 -8.02
CA ASP A 88 -0.38 21.46 -8.89
C ASP A 88 0.61 20.64 -9.74
N VAL A 89 1.30 19.65 -9.13
CA VAL A 89 2.23 18.75 -9.84
C VAL A 89 1.49 17.82 -10.80
N MET A 90 0.37 17.24 -10.37
CA MET A 90 -0.41 16.29 -11.18
C MET A 90 -1.14 16.96 -12.35
N ASN A 91 -1.35 18.27 -12.31
CA ASN A 91 -1.87 19.03 -13.45
C ASN A 91 -0.80 19.32 -14.53
N ASN A 92 0.47 19.00 -14.28
CA ASN A 92 1.54 19.16 -15.26
C ASN A 92 1.61 17.95 -16.20
N GLU A 93 1.15 18.10 -17.44
CA GLU A 93 1.13 17.02 -18.44
C GLU A 93 2.51 16.40 -18.73
N ILE A 94 3.60 17.17 -18.59
CA ILE A 94 4.96 16.63 -18.79
C ILE A 94 5.32 15.66 -17.65
N SER A 95 4.94 16.00 -16.42
CA SER A 95 5.16 15.14 -15.25
C SER A 95 4.42 13.80 -15.37
N LEU A 96 3.16 13.84 -15.85
CA LEU A 96 2.34 12.65 -16.06
C LEU A 96 3.03 11.61 -16.96
N ASN A 97 3.78 12.07 -17.96
CA ASN A 97 4.50 11.23 -18.92
C ASN A 97 5.80 10.62 -18.38
N PHE A 98 6.19 10.94 -17.14
CA PHE A 98 7.36 10.35 -16.51
C PHE A 98 7.13 8.88 -16.11
N HIS A 99 5.90 8.53 -15.72
CA HIS A 99 5.52 7.16 -15.43
C HIS A 99 5.45 6.30 -16.69
N LYS A 100 5.90 5.06 -16.60
CA LYS A 100 5.81 4.08 -17.71
C LYS A 100 4.38 3.79 -18.13
N ASP A 101 3.45 3.68 -17.19
CA ASP A 101 2.02 3.44 -17.45
C ASP A 101 1.19 4.63 -16.94
N ILE A 102 0.97 5.60 -17.82
CA ILE A 102 0.20 6.81 -17.54
C ILE A 102 -1.28 6.55 -17.22
N LYS A 103 -1.78 5.32 -17.40
CA LYS A 103 -3.18 4.97 -17.10
C LYS A 103 -3.39 4.63 -15.64
N LYS A 104 -2.33 4.27 -14.92
CA LYS A 104 -2.38 3.93 -13.50
C LYS A 104 -2.83 5.14 -12.67
N PRO A 105 -3.71 4.95 -11.67
CA PRO A 105 -4.19 6.05 -10.85
C PRO A 105 -3.07 6.87 -10.20
N GLU A 106 -1.98 6.23 -9.77
CA GLU A 106 -0.82 6.94 -9.20
C GLU A 106 -0.16 7.91 -10.18
N SER A 107 -0.30 7.65 -11.49
CA SER A 107 0.29 8.47 -12.54
C SER A 107 -0.49 9.75 -12.83
N TRP A 108 -1.79 9.83 -12.52
CA TRP A 108 -2.65 10.95 -12.95
C TRP A 108 -3.65 11.50 -11.93
N SER A 109 -3.96 10.78 -10.84
CA SER A 109 -4.98 11.18 -9.89
C SER A 109 -4.36 11.78 -8.61
N ALA A 110 -4.52 13.10 -8.44
CA ALA A 110 -4.14 13.80 -7.21
C ALA A 110 -4.88 13.24 -5.98
N ASP A 111 -6.18 12.95 -6.13
CA ASP A 111 -7.00 12.38 -5.06
C ASP A 111 -6.52 10.99 -4.64
N TYR A 112 -6.14 10.15 -5.60
CA TYR A 112 -5.60 8.82 -5.31
C TYR A 112 -4.29 8.92 -4.52
N ASN A 113 -3.32 9.70 -5.02
CA ASN A 113 -2.03 9.86 -4.35
C ASN A 113 -2.17 10.50 -2.95
N PHE A 114 -3.11 11.44 -2.80
CA PHE A 114 -3.37 12.04 -1.49
C PHE A 114 -4.01 11.06 -0.52
N ILE A 115 -4.99 10.23 -0.93
CA ILE A 115 -5.56 9.20 -0.05
C ILE A 115 -4.50 8.18 0.39
N MET A 116 -3.56 7.83 -0.49
CA MET A 116 -2.44 6.96 -0.12
C MET A 116 -1.57 7.57 0.99
N MET A 117 -1.46 8.89 1.07
CA MET A 117 -0.79 9.57 2.20
C MET A 117 -1.60 9.51 3.50
N LEU A 118 -2.94 9.49 3.42
CA LEU A 118 -3.83 9.58 4.58
C LEU A 118 -3.70 8.40 5.56
N LYS A 119 -3.08 7.29 5.14
CA LYS A 119 -2.81 6.14 6.02
C LYS A 119 -2.16 6.54 7.34
N SER A 120 -1.08 7.32 7.23
CA SER A 120 -0.32 7.82 8.38
C SER A 120 -1.05 8.95 9.12
N TYR A 121 -1.79 9.81 8.42
CA TYR A 121 -2.59 10.88 9.05
C TYR A 121 -3.71 10.32 9.91
N CYS A 122 -4.49 9.36 9.40
CA CYS A 122 -5.58 8.71 10.13
C CYS A 122 -5.07 8.01 11.39
N ILE A 123 -3.90 7.36 11.33
CA ILE A 123 -3.34 6.69 12.50
C ILE A 123 -2.87 7.70 13.55
N VAL A 124 -2.15 8.74 13.14
CA VAL A 124 -1.72 9.81 14.05
C VAL A 124 -2.94 10.47 14.72
N ASP A 125 -3.98 10.81 13.95
CA ASP A 125 -5.22 11.38 14.50
C ASP A 125 -5.90 10.42 15.50
N ALA A 126 -5.91 9.12 15.20
CA ALA A 126 -6.46 8.10 16.11
C ALA A 126 -5.68 8.00 17.43
N ILE A 127 -4.35 8.16 17.38
CA ILE A 127 -3.48 8.17 18.56
C ILE A 127 -3.72 9.44 19.37
N GLU A 128 -3.72 10.61 18.72
CA GLU A 128 -3.89 11.92 19.37
C GLU A 128 -5.25 12.04 20.07
N LYS A 129 -6.30 11.44 19.49
CA LYS A 129 -7.64 11.38 20.10
C LYS A 129 -7.79 10.27 21.16
N GLY A 130 -6.75 9.47 21.39
CA GLY A 130 -6.76 8.37 22.35
C GLY A 130 -7.60 7.16 21.93
N TYR A 131 -7.92 7.02 20.63
CA TYR A 131 -8.68 5.89 20.10
C TYR A 131 -7.79 4.66 19.87
N ALA A 132 -6.50 4.86 19.58
CA ALA A 132 -5.51 3.81 19.37
C ALA A 132 -4.30 3.97 20.30
N LYS A 133 -3.75 2.86 20.77
CA LYS A 133 -2.55 2.81 21.62
C LYS A 133 -1.84 1.46 21.45
N GLY A 134 -0.56 1.40 21.75
CA GLY A 134 0.23 0.16 21.70
C GLY A 134 0.64 -0.19 20.27
N THR A 135 0.43 -1.44 19.85
CA THR A 135 0.72 -1.86 18.47
C THR A 135 -0.47 -1.49 17.58
N ILE A 136 -0.20 -0.73 16.53
CA ILE A 136 -1.23 -0.26 15.59
C ILE A 136 -0.88 -0.76 14.19
N ALA A 137 -1.87 -1.30 13.50
CA ALA A 137 -1.77 -1.70 12.11
C ALA A 137 -2.63 -0.80 11.23
N TRP A 138 -2.04 -0.26 10.17
CA TRP A 138 -2.82 0.08 8.98
C TRP A 138 -3.20 -1.21 8.26
N LEU A 139 -4.48 -1.33 7.90
CA LEU A 139 -4.97 -2.36 6.98
C LEU A 139 -5.87 -1.68 5.97
N ASP A 140 -5.60 -1.84 4.67
CA ASP A 140 -6.43 -1.23 3.63
C ASP A 140 -7.90 -1.65 3.78
N PHE A 141 -8.83 -0.70 3.67
CA PHE A 141 -10.27 -0.99 3.76
C PHE A 141 -10.71 -2.08 2.77
N GLY A 142 -10.15 -2.03 1.57
CA GLY A 142 -10.37 -3.01 0.50
C GLY A 142 -9.50 -4.27 0.59
N PHE A 143 -8.93 -4.59 1.76
CA PHE A 143 -7.99 -5.71 1.92
C PHE A 143 -8.51 -7.02 1.30
N ASN A 144 -7.62 -7.68 0.58
CA ASN A 144 -7.79 -8.98 -0.08
C ASN A 144 -8.81 -8.96 -1.24
N HIS A 145 -9.34 -7.79 -1.60
CA HIS A 145 -10.28 -7.55 -2.70
C HIS A 145 -11.43 -8.59 -2.75
N GLY A 146 -11.97 -8.96 -1.58
CA GLY A 146 -13.04 -9.95 -1.46
C GLY A 146 -12.63 -11.36 -1.89
N GLY A 147 -11.41 -11.78 -1.54
CA GLY A 147 -10.89 -13.10 -1.83
C GLY A 147 -10.06 -13.23 -3.11
N LYS A 148 -9.91 -12.14 -3.87
CA LYS A 148 -9.20 -12.17 -5.15
C LYS A 148 -7.69 -12.24 -5.01
N ASP A 149 -7.13 -11.72 -3.92
CA ASP A 149 -5.67 -11.69 -3.74
C ASP A 149 -5.11 -12.97 -3.14
N GLY A 150 -5.96 -13.85 -2.60
CA GLY A 150 -5.58 -15.23 -2.30
C GLY A 150 -6.14 -15.81 -1.01
N LEU A 151 -6.60 -15.00 -0.04
CA LEU A 151 -7.29 -15.54 1.14
C LEU A 151 -8.75 -15.79 0.78
N ILE A 152 -9.24 -17.03 0.85
CA ILE A 152 -10.50 -17.39 0.16
C ILE A 152 -11.71 -17.60 1.07
N ASN A 153 -11.51 -17.72 2.38
CA ASN A 153 -12.59 -18.01 3.32
C ASN A 153 -12.81 -16.83 4.27
N GLU A 154 -13.92 -16.11 4.09
CA GLU A 154 -14.25 -14.95 4.92
C GLU A 154 -14.57 -15.31 6.38
N GLU A 155 -15.08 -16.51 6.65
CA GLU A 155 -15.43 -16.94 8.02
C GLU A 155 -14.18 -17.11 8.91
N GLU A 156 -13.03 -17.42 8.30
CA GLU A 156 -11.76 -17.54 9.03
C GLU A 156 -11.18 -16.20 9.49
N PHE A 157 -11.75 -15.07 9.03
CA PHE A 157 -11.44 -13.75 9.60
C PHE A 157 -12.07 -13.55 10.98
N ASN A 158 -12.92 -14.46 11.47
CA ASN A 158 -13.41 -14.45 12.84
C ASN A 158 -12.33 -14.93 13.84
N PHE A 159 -11.29 -14.13 14.00
CA PHE A 159 -10.21 -14.34 14.96
C PHE A 159 -9.70 -13.00 15.48
N LYS A 160 -8.92 -13.03 16.56
CA LYS A 160 -8.20 -11.87 17.04
C LYS A 160 -6.78 -11.92 16.49
N TRP A 161 -6.40 -10.93 15.69
CA TRP A 161 -5.04 -10.82 15.17
C TRP A 161 -4.08 -10.34 16.26
N GLU A 162 -3.15 -11.20 16.62
CA GLU A 162 -2.11 -10.93 17.61
C GLU A 162 -0.77 -11.46 17.09
N TYR A 163 0.26 -10.61 17.15
CA TYR A 163 1.62 -11.00 16.77
C TYR A 163 2.65 -10.12 17.47
N ASN A 164 3.80 -10.70 17.82
CA ASN A 164 4.88 -9.97 18.47
C ASN A 164 5.82 -9.34 17.43
N PHE A 165 5.35 -8.28 16.76
CA PHE A 165 6.18 -7.55 15.81
C PHE A 165 7.40 -6.90 16.50
N PRO A 166 8.54 -6.78 15.80
CA PRO A 166 9.62 -5.89 16.20
C PRO A 166 9.08 -4.49 16.57
N LYS A 167 9.64 -3.88 17.63
CA LYS A 167 9.31 -2.52 18.08
C LYS A 167 9.91 -1.46 17.14
N LYS A 168 9.50 -1.53 15.88
CA LYS A 168 9.91 -0.73 14.73
C LYS A 168 8.70 -0.48 13.83
N ILE A 169 8.87 0.33 12.79
CA ILE A 169 7.89 0.42 11.69
C ILE A 169 8.10 -0.80 10.80
N ASN A 170 7.14 -1.71 10.81
CA ASN A 170 7.17 -2.96 10.05
C ASN A 170 6.53 -2.72 8.68
N LEU A 171 7.33 -2.88 7.63
CA LEU A 171 6.89 -2.85 6.24
C LEU A 171 7.10 -4.23 5.63
N PHE A 172 6.33 -4.55 4.60
CA PHE A 172 6.39 -5.84 3.92
C PHE A 172 6.87 -5.64 2.49
N SER A 173 7.90 -6.37 2.08
CA SER A 173 8.52 -6.20 0.77
C SER A 173 8.36 -7.45 -0.09
N HIS A 174 7.90 -7.27 -1.33
CA HIS A 174 7.71 -8.38 -2.26
C HIS A 174 9.02 -8.85 -2.91
N GLN A 175 10.04 -8.00 -2.88
CA GLN A 175 11.33 -8.27 -3.49
C GLN A 175 12.42 -7.54 -2.73
N LYS A 176 13.63 -8.08 -2.79
CA LYS A 176 14.80 -7.48 -2.15
C LYS A 176 14.97 -6.01 -2.56
N ILE A 177 15.01 -5.12 -1.58
CA ILE A 177 15.28 -3.69 -1.79
C ILE A 177 16.72 -3.51 -2.27
N ASP A 178 16.89 -2.85 -3.41
CA ASP A 178 18.19 -2.44 -3.95
C ASP A 178 18.34 -0.93 -3.78
N ASP A 179 19.14 -0.53 -2.79
CA ASP A 179 19.40 0.87 -2.44
C ASP A 179 20.15 1.65 -3.52
N ASN A 180 20.77 0.96 -4.49
CA ASN A 180 21.52 1.63 -5.55
C ASN A 180 20.62 2.15 -6.67
N ILE A 181 19.36 1.73 -6.73
CA ILE A 181 18.42 2.22 -7.74
C ILE A 181 17.89 3.58 -7.29
N PRO A 182 18.10 4.65 -8.08
CA PRO A 182 17.57 5.96 -7.77
C PRO A 182 16.04 5.95 -7.71
N ILE A 183 15.45 6.77 -6.82
CA ILE A 183 13.99 6.84 -6.67
C ILE A 183 13.29 7.20 -7.98
N PHE A 184 13.84 8.13 -8.75
CA PHE A 184 13.24 8.53 -10.03
C PHE A 184 13.17 7.36 -11.04
N ASP A 185 14.09 6.39 -10.98
CA ASP A 185 14.01 5.19 -11.83
C ASP A 185 12.87 4.27 -11.37
N ILE A 186 12.60 4.22 -10.07
CA ILE A 186 11.49 3.45 -9.49
C ILE A 186 10.17 4.09 -9.89
N VAL A 187 9.99 5.40 -9.69
CA VAL A 187 8.81 6.17 -10.13
C VAL A 187 8.59 5.97 -11.63
N ARG A 188 9.62 6.17 -12.46
CA ARG A 188 9.53 6.00 -13.92
C ARG A 188 9.12 4.59 -14.31
N SER A 189 9.72 3.56 -13.71
CA SER A 189 9.45 2.17 -14.07
C SER A 189 8.20 1.58 -13.41
N MET A 190 7.68 2.25 -12.37
CA MET A 190 6.58 1.83 -11.50
C MET A 190 6.88 0.49 -10.83
N ASP A 191 8.13 0.33 -10.38
CA ASP A 191 8.61 -0.89 -9.72
C ASP A 191 8.19 -0.90 -8.25
N VAL A 192 7.66 -2.02 -7.79
CA VAL A 192 7.05 -2.13 -6.45
C VAL A 192 7.98 -2.91 -5.53
N TYR A 193 8.51 -2.25 -4.50
CA TYR A 193 9.28 -2.90 -3.45
C TYR A 193 8.43 -3.18 -2.22
N ILE A 194 7.79 -2.15 -1.68
CA ILE A 194 6.98 -2.22 -0.48
C ILE A 194 5.52 -2.47 -0.85
N ARG A 195 4.87 -3.39 -0.14
CA ARG A 195 3.44 -3.60 -0.17
C ARG A 195 2.79 -2.59 0.79
N GLY A 196 2.07 -1.62 0.26
CA GLY A 196 1.49 -0.51 1.04
C GLY A 196 0.22 -0.86 1.82
N ASN A 197 -0.31 -2.08 1.64
CA ASN A 197 -1.62 -2.47 2.16
C ASN A 197 -1.66 -2.82 3.66
N ILE A 198 -0.49 -3.14 4.24
CA ILE A 198 -0.34 -3.40 5.68
C ILE A 198 0.92 -2.68 6.15
N ILE A 199 0.80 -1.91 7.24
CA ILE A 199 1.92 -1.27 7.93
C ILE A 199 1.67 -1.45 9.43
N VAL A 200 2.65 -1.95 10.19
CA VAL A 200 2.48 -2.18 11.63
C VAL A 200 3.57 -1.48 12.40
N ALA A 201 3.21 -0.64 13.37
CA ALA A 201 4.20 0.03 14.22
C ALA A 201 3.64 0.27 15.63
N PRO A 202 4.51 0.37 16.65
CA PRO A 202 4.10 0.91 17.92
C PRO A 202 3.65 2.38 17.76
N ASP A 203 2.64 2.78 18.53
CA ASP A 203 2.04 4.11 18.58
C ASP A 203 3.06 5.26 18.51
N TYR A 204 4.11 5.21 19.33
CA TYR A 204 5.12 6.27 19.42
C TYR A 204 5.97 6.46 18.15
N LEU A 205 5.95 5.54 17.17
CA LEU A 205 6.67 5.69 15.90
C LEU A 205 5.82 6.27 14.76
N TRP A 206 4.49 6.35 14.91
CA TRP A 206 3.61 6.81 13.83
C TRP A 206 3.78 8.29 13.51
N GLN A 207 4.09 9.13 14.50
CA GLN A 207 4.43 10.54 14.25
C GLN A 207 5.70 10.67 13.39
N ASN A 208 6.72 9.86 13.69
CA ASN A 208 7.95 9.83 12.91
C ASN A 208 7.68 9.32 11.48
N PHE A 209 6.83 8.29 11.34
CA PHE A 209 6.46 7.77 10.04
C PHE A 209 5.71 8.81 9.20
N LEU A 210 4.72 9.50 9.76
CA LEU A 210 4.01 10.60 9.11
C LEU A 210 4.98 11.69 8.64
N TYR A 211 5.92 12.10 9.50
CA TYR A 211 6.95 13.07 9.13
C TYR A 211 7.80 12.61 7.93
N LEU A 212 8.29 11.37 7.95
CA LEU A 212 9.10 10.80 6.86
C LEU A 212 8.30 10.62 5.57
N ALA A 213 7.04 10.22 5.66
CA ALA A 213 6.15 10.11 4.50
C ALA A 213 5.92 11.49 3.87
N LYS A 214 5.60 12.51 4.67
CA LYS A 214 5.44 13.90 4.19
C LYS A 214 6.71 14.44 3.56
N LYS A 215 7.87 14.19 4.17
CA LYS A 215 9.17 14.58 3.63
C LYS A 215 9.43 13.93 2.27
N SER A 216 9.12 12.64 2.15
CA SER A 216 9.27 11.87 0.91
C SER A 216 8.38 12.41 -0.20
N MET A 217 7.09 12.63 0.09
CA MET A 217 6.15 13.20 -0.88
C MET A 217 6.59 14.61 -1.31
N ASN A 218 6.93 15.51 -0.39
CA ASN A 218 7.44 16.83 -0.77
C ASN A 218 8.71 16.75 -1.62
N SER A 219 9.61 15.80 -1.34
CA SER A 219 10.83 15.62 -2.16
C SER A 219 10.51 15.22 -3.60
N LEU A 220 9.46 14.40 -3.83
CA LEU A 220 8.98 14.13 -5.19
C LEU A 220 8.35 15.39 -5.80
N LEU A 221 7.48 16.07 -5.05
CA LEU A 221 6.75 17.25 -5.55
C LEU A 221 7.70 18.40 -5.92
N ASP A 222 8.77 18.61 -5.17
CA ASP A 222 9.80 19.61 -5.48
C ASP A 222 10.57 19.29 -6.77
N CYS A 223 10.59 18.01 -7.19
CA CYS A 223 11.08 17.57 -8.49
C CYS A 223 10.00 17.52 -9.58
N GLY A 224 8.77 17.96 -9.26
CA GLY A 224 7.63 17.86 -10.17
C GLY A 224 7.16 16.42 -10.39
N LEU A 225 7.34 15.53 -9.41
CA LEU A 225 6.89 14.12 -9.46
C LEU A 225 5.90 13.85 -8.31
N CYS A 226 5.09 12.80 -8.45
CA CYS A 226 4.20 12.30 -7.40
C CYS A 226 3.98 10.81 -7.63
N ASP A 227 3.79 10.04 -6.56
CA ASP A 227 3.62 8.58 -6.63
C ASP A 227 2.87 8.07 -5.39
N ASP A 228 2.52 6.78 -5.36
CA ASP A 228 1.71 6.17 -4.32
C ASP A 228 2.47 5.82 -3.02
N ASP A 229 1.75 5.24 -2.06
CA ASP A 229 2.30 4.89 -0.75
C ASP A 229 3.45 3.88 -0.80
N GLN A 230 3.56 3.05 -1.84
CA GLN A 230 4.61 2.03 -1.95
C GLN A 230 5.97 2.71 -2.15
N THR A 231 6.04 3.70 -3.04
CA THR A 231 7.23 4.52 -3.25
C THR A 231 7.51 5.40 -2.03
N ILE A 232 6.48 6.01 -1.44
CA ILE A 232 6.64 6.85 -0.24
C ILE A 232 7.17 6.04 0.95
N CYS A 233 6.69 4.82 1.17
CA CYS A 233 7.20 3.92 2.21
C CYS A 233 8.67 3.56 1.97
N LEU A 234 9.05 3.28 0.72
CA LEU A 234 10.44 2.99 0.37
C LEU A 234 11.36 4.19 0.62
N MET A 235 10.93 5.40 0.26
CA MET A 235 11.67 6.63 0.53
C MET A 235 11.81 6.90 2.03
N ALA A 236 10.74 6.71 2.81
CA ALA A 236 10.76 6.85 4.26
C ALA A 236 11.75 5.86 4.90
N TYR A 237 11.71 4.59 4.49
CA TYR A 237 12.68 3.57 4.90
C TYR A 237 14.12 3.99 4.57
N ARG A 238 14.39 4.40 3.32
CA ARG A 238 15.74 4.83 2.90
C ARG A 238 16.24 6.05 3.67
N SER A 239 15.35 6.96 4.09
CA SER A 239 15.73 8.15 4.84
C SER A 239 16.15 7.85 6.28
N GLN A 240 15.64 6.79 6.92
CA GLN A 240 15.92 6.49 8.32
C GLN A 240 15.76 4.99 8.64
N LYS A 241 16.65 4.14 8.12
CA LYS A 241 16.51 2.67 8.18
C LYS A 241 16.43 2.08 9.59
N ASP A 242 17.05 2.73 10.57
CA ASP A 242 17.18 2.25 11.95
C ASP A 242 15.82 2.03 12.65
N ILE A 243 14.81 2.83 12.32
CA ILE A 243 13.47 2.73 12.93
C ILE A 243 12.54 1.76 12.19
N PHE A 244 12.96 1.16 11.07
CA PHE A 244 12.16 0.23 10.28
C PHE A 244 12.62 -1.21 10.42
N PHE A 245 11.70 -2.13 10.17
CA PHE A 245 11.96 -3.55 9.95
C PHE A 245 11.25 -3.98 8.67
N ILE A 246 11.99 -4.60 7.73
CA ILE A 246 11.44 -5.08 6.47
C ILE A 246 11.21 -6.58 6.58
N HIS A 247 9.98 -7.02 6.32
CA HIS A 247 9.62 -8.43 6.20
C HIS A 247 9.56 -8.80 4.73
N ASP A 248 10.35 -9.78 4.30
CA ASP A 248 10.26 -10.32 2.96
C ASP A 248 9.00 -11.20 2.84
N VAL A 249 8.15 -10.89 1.87
CA VAL A 249 6.87 -11.58 1.62
C VAL A 249 6.72 -11.94 0.16
N GLU A 250 5.97 -13.00 -0.13
CA GLU A 250 5.71 -13.43 -1.50
C GLU A 250 4.38 -12.84 -2.00
N ASN A 251 3.33 -13.03 -1.21
CA ASN A 251 1.98 -12.65 -1.57
C ASN A 251 1.54 -11.33 -0.91
N TRP A 252 0.58 -10.67 -1.55
CA TRP A 252 0.05 -9.38 -1.09
C TRP A 252 -0.65 -9.48 0.29
N TYR A 253 -1.16 -10.66 0.64
CA TYR A 253 -1.86 -10.92 1.92
C TYR A 253 -0.93 -11.41 3.05
N ASP A 254 0.35 -11.64 2.78
CA ASP A 254 1.27 -12.30 3.71
C ASP A 254 1.50 -11.52 5.01
N GLY A 255 1.40 -10.18 4.97
CA GLY A 255 1.55 -9.33 6.15
C GLY A 255 0.54 -9.64 7.27
N LEU A 256 -0.58 -10.28 6.94
CA LEU A 256 -1.54 -10.83 7.91
C LEU A 256 -1.35 -12.34 8.07
N LYS A 257 -1.33 -13.08 6.94
CA LYS A 257 -1.31 -14.55 6.91
C LYS A 257 -0.11 -15.14 7.63
N CYS A 258 1.10 -14.62 7.40
CA CYS A 258 2.34 -15.15 7.96
C CYS A 258 2.65 -14.61 9.37
N PHE A 259 1.90 -13.59 9.81
CA PHE A 259 2.17 -12.86 11.06
C PHE A 259 0.96 -12.91 11.98
N GLY A 260 0.50 -14.11 12.34
CA GLY A 260 -0.61 -14.32 13.28
C GLY A 260 -1.92 -14.78 12.64
N GLY A 261 -2.00 -14.81 11.31
CA GLY A 261 -3.15 -15.34 10.54
C GLY A 261 -2.91 -16.74 9.96
N ASN A 262 -2.09 -17.58 10.58
CA ASN A 262 -1.61 -18.84 9.99
C ASN A 262 -2.73 -19.84 9.66
N HIS A 263 -3.91 -19.70 10.24
CA HIS A 263 -5.09 -20.53 9.93
C HIS A 263 -5.81 -20.12 8.64
N LEU A 264 -5.58 -18.90 8.11
CA LEU A 264 -6.30 -18.39 6.94
C LEU A 264 -6.00 -19.21 5.68
N THR A 265 -7.03 -19.73 5.04
CA THR A 265 -6.94 -20.58 3.87
C THR A 265 -6.55 -19.77 2.64
N VAL A 266 -5.47 -20.20 1.99
CA VAL A 266 -4.98 -19.61 0.75
C VAL A 266 -5.51 -20.40 -0.44
N LYS A 267 -5.83 -19.71 -1.53
CA LYS A 267 -6.14 -20.34 -2.81
C LYS A 267 -4.97 -21.20 -3.25
N SER A 268 -5.25 -22.43 -3.68
CA SER A 268 -4.22 -23.30 -4.27
C SER A 268 -3.51 -22.55 -5.41
N GLU A 269 -2.22 -22.27 -5.23
CA GLU A 269 -1.46 -21.52 -6.21
C GLU A 269 -1.24 -22.38 -7.46
N LYS A 270 -1.55 -21.81 -8.64
CA LYS A 270 -0.87 -22.27 -9.85
C LYS A 270 0.56 -21.77 -9.73
N LYS A 271 1.55 -22.65 -9.88
CA LYS A 271 2.98 -22.32 -9.93
C LYS A 271 3.16 -21.02 -10.71
N GLN A 272 3.44 -19.91 -10.03
CA GLN A 272 3.69 -18.66 -10.73
C GLN A 272 4.99 -18.85 -11.52
N GLU A 273 4.92 -18.62 -12.83
CA GLU A 273 6.11 -18.61 -13.65
C GLU A 273 7.03 -17.50 -13.13
N ASN A 274 8.21 -17.87 -12.63
CA ASN A 274 9.22 -16.88 -12.26
C ASN A 274 9.54 -16.03 -13.50
N LYS A 275 9.17 -14.75 -13.44
CA LYS A 275 9.37 -13.77 -14.51
C LYS A 275 10.26 -12.62 -14.04
N SER A 276 11.12 -12.85 -13.04
CA SER A 276 12.09 -11.86 -12.54
C SER A 276 12.87 -11.20 -13.68
N TYR A 277 13.15 -11.96 -14.74
CA TYR A 277 13.87 -11.49 -15.93
C TYR A 277 13.21 -10.29 -16.63
N ILE A 278 11.88 -10.10 -16.49
CA ILE A 278 11.15 -9.02 -17.17
C ILE A 278 11.71 -7.66 -16.76
N LYS A 279 12.11 -7.48 -15.50
CA LYS A 279 12.68 -6.22 -15.01
C LYS A 279 13.93 -5.80 -15.80
N TYR A 280 14.79 -6.76 -16.16
CA TYR A 280 16.00 -6.48 -16.95
C TYR A 280 15.65 -6.12 -18.39
N LYS A 281 14.61 -6.74 -18.97
CA LYS A 281 14.13 -6.40 -20.31
C LYS A 281 13.58 -4.97 -20.35
N GLU A 282 12.80 -4.60 -19.35
CA GLU A 282 12.23 -3.25 -19.24
C GLU A 282 13.32 -2.19 -19.04
N ARG A 283 14.32 -2.46 -18.19
CA ARG A 283 15.48 -1.57 -18.05
C ARG A 283 16.27 -1.42 -19.35
N ALA A 284 16.47 -2.52 -20.08
CA ALA A 284 17.13 -2.46 -21.39
C ALA A 284 16.36 -1.54 -22.36
N ARG A 285 15.02 -1.61 -22.35
CA ARG A 285 14.17 -0.74 -23.17
C ARG A 285 14.32 0.73 -22.77
N LEU A 286 14.28 1.05 -21.47
CA LEU A 286 14.47 2.42 -20.98
C LEU A 286 15.83 2.99 -21.39
N PHE A 287 16.92 2.23 -21.20
CA PHE A 287 18.24 2.68 -21.63
C PHE A 287 18.36 2.85 -23.14
N MET A 288 17.64 2.06 -23.92
CA MET A 288 17.60 2.23 -25.38
C MET A 288 16.90 3.54 -25.75
N LEU A 289 15.78 3.87 -25.10
CA LEU A 289 15.07 5.14 -25.30
C LEU A 289 15.95 6.34 -24.89
N ASP A 290 16.73 6.21 -23.83
CA ASP A 290 17.67 7.24 -23.36
C ASP A 290 18.96 7.33 -24.22
N GLY A 291 19.06 6.58 -25.32
CA GLY A 291 20.26 6.54 -26.18
C GLY A 291 21.48 5.84 -25.55
N LYS A 292 21.33 5.21 -24.39
CA LYS A 292 22.41 4.52 -23.64
C LYS A 292 22.59 3.08 -24.15
N CYS A 293 22.91 2.92 -25.44
CA CYS A 293 22.93 1.62 -26.12
C CYS A 293 23.83 0.55 -25.45
N LYS A 294 25.02 0.93 -24.95
CA LYS A 294 25.93 0.00 -24.25
C LYS A 294 25.29 -0.57 -22.97
N LEU A 295 24.60 0.28 -22.22
CA LEU A 295 23.95 -0.11 -20.97
C LEU A 295 22.68 -0.92 -21.26
N ALA A 296 21.91 -0.52 -22.28
CA ALA A 296 20.77 -1.29 -22.78
C ALA A 296 21.18 -2.72 -23.14
N PHE A 297 22.28 -2.89 -23.86
CA PHE A 297 22.81 -4.22 -24.22
C PHE A 297 23.25 -5.04 -23.01
N THR A 298 23.84 -4.39 -21.99
CA THR A 298 24.22 -5.05 -20.73
C THR A 298 23.00 -5.61 -20.00
N TYR A 299 21.93 -4.81 -19.87
CA TYR A 299 20.68 -5.25 -19.26
C TYR A 299 19.95 -6.29 -20.11
N TYR A 300 20.03 -6.21 -21.45
CA TYR A 300 19.48 -7.22 -22.33
C TYR A 300 20.19 -8.58 -22.17
N LYS A 301 21.52 -8.59 -21.98
CA LYS A 301 22.28 -9.80 -21.63
C LYS A 301 21.83 -10.38 -20.29
N GLN A 302 21.62 -9.54 -19.27
CA GLN A 302 21.10 -9.99 -17.97
C GLN A 302 19.70 -10.62 -18.11
N TYR A 303 18.82 -9.97 -18.89
CA TYR A 303 17.50 -10.53 -19.23
C TYR A 303 17.62 -11.92 -19.85
N LEU A 304 18.47 -12.12 -20.86
CA LEU A 304 18.66 -13.42 -21.50
C LEU A 304 19.22 -14.45 -20.52
N LYS A 305 20.24 -14.08 -19.73
CA LYS A 305 20.87 -14.96 -18.74
C LYS A 305 19.85 -15.45 -17.71
N GLU A 306 19.13 -14.52 -17.08
CA GLU A 306 18.12 -14.83 -16.06
C GLU A 306 16.99 -15.69 -16.65
N LYS A 307 16.50 -15.33 -17.85
CA LYS A 307 15.45 -16.08 -18.54
C LYS A 307 15.86 -17.52 -18.88
N ILE A 308 17.12 -17.73 -19.30
CA ILE A 308 17.66 -19.06 -19.56
C ILE A 308 17.80 -19.85 -18.26
N GLN A 309 18.36 -19.25 -17.21
CA GLN A 309 18.50 -19.90 -15.90
C GLN A 309 17.13 -20.37 -15.38
N ILE A 310 16.13 -19.50 -15.36
CA ILE A 310 14.78 -19.86 -14.91
C ILE A 310 14.20 -21.01 -15.74
N LYS A 311 14.38 -21.01 -17.07
CA LYS A 311 13.92 -22.11 -17.93
C LYS A 311 14.62 -23.43 -17.66
N LEU A 312 15.89 -23.41 -17.25
CA LEU A 312 16.66 -24.61 -16.94
C LEU A 312 16.30 -25.19 -15.57
N PHE A 313 16.03 -24.33 -14.57
CA PHE A 313 15.70 -24.74 -13.19
C PHE A 313 14.21 -25.02 -12.94
N ASN A 314 13.31 -24.64 -13.86
CA ASN A 314 11.87 -24.95 -13.79
C ASN A 314 11.45 -26.18 -14.62
N LYS A 315 12.41 -26.95 -15.16
CA LYS A 315 12.16 -28.30 -15.70
C LYS A 315 12.24 -29.34 -14.60
#